data_AF-A0AAN8WG13-F1
#
_entry.id   AF-A0AAN8WG13-F1
#
_cell.length_a   1.000
_cell.length_b   1.000
_cell.length_c   1.000
_cell.angle_alpha   90.00
_cell.angle_beta   90.00
_cell.angle_gamma   90.00
#
_symmetry.space_group_name_H-M   'P 1'
#
loop_
_entity.id
_entity.type
_entity.pdbx_description
1 polymer ?
#
loop_
_entity_poly.entity_id
_entity_poly.type
_entity_poly.pdbx_seq_one_letter_code
_entity_poly.pdbx_strand_id
1 'polypeptide(L)'
;MAGTRTRGKCPFEWAQTPSGTCYYFAEHNATWREGRAYCRNQGATMLDIHSNQEKEFITERMVGSSWLGLRRKNDEMEFKWISGAKMNYTQWEELSITAPAREAECALMGMNGLWVYEPCERNHGDGDEDLSPEAYVICEYLPVYNPFVLIGPVVISCGLIVLVLSIEICIRRKEFKEKNPEVMIDDEDEDIRHVSLTCLCRVCLSG
;
A
#
# COMPACT_ATOMS: atom_id res chain seq x y z
N MET A 1 2.06 2.40 -22.98
CA MET A 1 1.73 1.99 -21.60
C MET A 1 1.59 0.47 -21.61
N ALA A 2 2.55 -0.26 -21.06
CA ALA A 2 2.58 -1.71 -21.12
C ALA A 2 1.68 -2.29 -20.01
N GLY A 3 0.58 -2.94 -20.40
CA GLY A 3 -0.21 -3.75 -19.49
C GLY A 3 0.52 -5.07 -19.24
N THR A 4 0.87 -5.36 -17.99
CA THR A 4 1.50 -6.62 -17.60
C THR A 4 0.49 -7.76 -17.66
N ARG A 5 0.73 -8.75 -18.51
CA ARG A 5 -0.02 -10.01 -18.60
C ARG A 5 0.12 -10.79 -17.30
N THR A 6 -0.96 -10.91 -16.53
CA THR A 6 -1.06 -11.81 -15.38
C THR A 6 -1.30 -13.25 -15.87
N ARG A 7 -0.29 -14.11 -15.80
CA ARG A 7 -0.49 -15.58 -15.73
C ARG A 7 -0.33 -15.99 -14.27
N GLY A 8 -1.35 -15.71 -13.47
CA GLY A 8 -1.34 -15.92 -12.01
C GLY A 8 -1.93 -14.72 -11.28
N LYS A 9 -2.35 -14.89 -10.02
CA LYS A 9 -2.86 -13.78 -9.18
C LYS A 9 -1.76 -12.81 -8.74
N CYS A 10 -0.49 -13.17 -8.90
CA CYS A 10 0.68 -12.37 -8.54
C CYS A 10 1.25 -11.59 -9.75
N PRO A 11 1.98 -10.48 -9.53
CA PRO A 11 2.71 -9.80 -10.59
C PRO A 11 3.78 -10.70 -11.24
N PHE A 12 4.28 -10.29 -12.41
CA PHE A 12 5.33 -11.00 -13.14
C PHE A 12 6.62 -11.07 -12.31
N GLU A 13 7.29 -12.22 -12.26
CA GLU A 13 8.47 -12.54 -11.42
C GLU A 13 8.23 -12.59 -9.90
N TRP A 14 6.97 -12.67 -9.44
CA TRP A 14 6.67 -12.88 -8.02
C TRP A 14 6.36 -14.36 -7.75
N ALA A 15 6.96 -14.91 -6.70
CA ALA A 15 6.68 -16.27 -6.24
C ALA A 15 5.35 -16.32 -5.50
N GLN A 16 4.50 -17.29 -5.84
CA GLN A 16 3.19 -17.46 -5.21
C GLN A 16 3.18 -18.68 -4.27
N THR A 17 2.70 -18.48 -3.05
CA THR A 17 2.40 -19.61 -2.14
C THR A 17 1.08 -20.29 -2.50
N PRO A 18 0.84 -21.53 -2.03
CA PRO A 18 -0.46 -22.20 -2.19
C PRO A 18 -1.64 -21.40 -1.62
N SER A 19 -1.42 -20.57 -0.59
CA SER A 19 -2.43 -19.67 -0.01
C SER A 19 -2.72 -18.45 -0.89
N GLY A 20 -1.94 -18.22 -1.93
CA GLY A 20 -2.10 -17.12 -2.89
C GLY A 20 -1.32 -15.85 -2.55
N THR A 21 -0.46 -15.90 -1.52
CA THR A 21 0.40 -14.76 -1.13
C THR A 21 1.59 -14.67 -2.08
N CYS A 22 2.01 -13.45 -2.40
CA CYS A 22 3.03 -13.19 -3.40
C CYS A 22 4.27 -12.58 -2.75
N TYR A 23 5.45 -13.11 -3.09
CA TYR A 23 6.73 -12.63 -2.59
C TYR A 23 7.68 -12.32 -3.75
N TYR A 24 8.44 -11.25 -3.60
CA TYR A 24 9.51 -10.89 -4.50
C TYR A 24 10.85 -10.97 -3.78
N PHE A 25 11.76 -11.75 -4.33
CA PHE A 25 13.10 -11.96 -3.78
C PHE A 25 14.05 -11.00 -4.49
N ALA A 26 14.43 -9.90 -3.82
CA ALA A 26 15.34 -8.94 -4.40
C ALA A 26 16.79 -9.39 -4.19
N GLU A 27 17.49 -9.65 -5.28
CA GLU A 27 18.92 -9.99 -5.31
C GLU A 27 19.80 -8.72 -5.16
N HIS A 28 19.53 -7.90 -4.15
CA HIS A 28 20.26 -6.67 -3.89
C HIS A 28 20.59 -6.56 -2.40
N ASN A 29 21.88 -6.48 -2.07
CA ASN A 29 22.33 -6.20 -0.72
C ASN A 29 21.94 -4.77 -0.31
N ALA A 30 21.28 -4.62 0.83
CA ALA A 30 20.77 -3.34 1.28
C ALA A 30 20.83 -3.25 2.80
N THR A 31 20.88 -2.02 3.33
CA THR A 31 20.50 -1.78 4.72
C THR A 31 19.01 -2.06 4.91
N TRP A 32 18.57 -2.26 6.16
CA TRP A 32 17.14 -2.47 6.45
C TRP A 32 16.28 -1.31 5.93
N ARG A 33 16.78 -0.07 6.06
CA ARG A 33 16.05 1.13 5.63
C ARG A 33 15.90 1.20 4.11
N GLU A 34 16.96 0.85 3.37
CA GLU A 34 16.93 0.77 1.92
C GLU A 34 15.99 -0.34 1.43
N GLY A 35 16.03 -1.51 2.06
CA GLY A 35 15.10 -2.60 1.75
C GLY A 35 13.64 -2.23 1.97
N ARG A 36 13.35 -1.50 3.05
CA ARG A 36 12.01 -0.96 3.30
C ARG A 36 11.54 -0.01 2.22
N ALA A 37 12.42 0.91 1.83
CA ALA A 37 12.13 1.87 0.76
C ALA A 37 11.91 1.15 -0.58
N TYR A 38 12.72 0.13 -0.87
CA TYR A 38 12.61 -0.69 -2.06
C TYR A 38 11.24 -1.38 -2.14
N CYS A 39 10.84 -2.14 -1.11
CA CYS A 39 9.54 -2.82 -1.12
C CYS A 39 8.37 -1.84 -1.23
N ARG A 40 8.44 -0.69 -0.54
CA ARG A 40 7.42 0.35 -0.63
C ARG A 40 7.27 0.90 -2.05
N ASN A 41 8.37 1.11 -2.76
CA ASN A 41 8.35 1.58 -4.15
C ASN A 41 7.73 0.56 -5.12
N GLN A 42 7.75 -0.74 -4.77
CA GLN A 42 7.07 -1.80 -5.51
C GLN A 42 5.60 -1.98 -5.12
N GLY A 43 5.05 -1.12 -4.23
CA GLY A 43 3.68 -1.27 -3.72
C GLY A 43 3.51 -2.43 -2.73
N ALA A 44 4.61 -2.84 -2.09
CA ALA A 44 4.69 -3.99 -1.19
C ALA A 44 5.20 -3.58 0.21
N THR A 45 5.18 -4.54 1.13
CA THR A 45 5.83 -4.42 2.45
C THR A 45 7.06 -5.32 2.50
N MET A 46 7.96 -5.09 3.46
CA MET A 46 8.99 -6.09 3.76
C MET A 46 8.36 -7.33 4.36
N LEU A 47 9.05 -8.46 4.18
CA LEU A 47 8.64 -9.79 4.61
C LEU A 47 8.19 -9.86 6.08
N ASP A 48 6.95 -10.27 6.30
CA ASP A 48 6.49 -10.81 7.57
C ASP A 48 6.52 -12.34 7.53
N ILE A 49 6.57 -13.00 8.70
CA ILE A 49 6.49 -14.46 8.79
C ILE A 49 5.53 -14.85 9.90
N HIS A 50 4.52 -15.64 9.53
CA HIS A 50 3.39 -16.02 10.37
C HIS A 50 3.24 -17.52 10.58
N SER A 51 4.03 -18.35 9.88
CA SER A 51 3.95 -19.81 10.02
C SER A 51 5.24 -20.53 9.62
N ASN A 52 5.38 -21.79 10.07
CA ASN A 52 6.48 -22.66 9.62
C ASN A 52 6.42 -22.94 8.11
N GLN A 53 5.21 -23.13 7.56
CA GLN A 53 5.04 -23.40 6.13
C GLN A 53 5.49 -22.20 5.27
N GLU A 54 5.20 -20.98 5.72
CA GLU A 54 5.69 -19.76 5.09
C GLU A 54 7.21 -19.64 5.21
N LYS A 55 7.77 -19.85 6.41
CA LYS A 55 9.22 -19.89 6.61
C LYS A 55 9.90 -20.85 5.64
N GLU A 56 9.41 -22.09 5.54
CA GLU A 56 9.94 -23.11 4.62
C GLU A 56 9.91 -22.61 3.17
N PHE A 57 8.76 -22.13 2.70
CA PHE A 57 8.61 -21.57 1.36
C PHE A 57 9.61 -20.46 1.03
N ILE A 58 9.86 -19.57 2.01
CA ILE A 58 10.81 -18.46 1.89
C ILE A 58 12.24 -18.99 1.87
N THR A 59 12.63 -19.80 2.85
CA THR A 59 14.01 -20.32 2.98
C THR A 59 14.44 -21.18 1.80
N GLU A 60 13.53 -21.89 1.15
CA GLU A 60 13.79 -22.65 -0.09
C GLU A 60 14.23 -21.77 -1.29
N ARG A 61 13.94 -20.47 -1.24
CA ARG A 61 14.16 -19.52 -2.35
C ARG A 61 15.12 -18.38 -1.98
N MET A 62 15.59 -18.34 -0.74
CA MET A 62 16.58 -17.38 -0.29
C MET A 62 17.94 -17.69 -0.90
N VAL A 63 18.61 -16.65 -1.38
CA VAL A 63 20.01 -16.72 -1.87
C VAL A 63 21.03 -16.36 -0.78
N GLY A 64 20.56 -15.80 0.33
CA GLY A 64 21.34 -15.49 1.52
C GLY A 64 20.45 -14.91 2.62
N SER A 65 21.07 -14.36 3.67
CA SER A 65 20.35 -13.72 4.76
C SER A 65 19.46 -12.60 4.26
N SER A 66 18.27 -12.43 4.82
CA SER A 66 17.32 -11.41 4.36
C SER A 66 16.73 -10.63 5.53
N TRP A 67 16.54 -9.33 5.32
CA TRP A 67 15.89 -8.47 6.29
C TRP A 67 14.42 -8.84 6.46
N LEU A 68 13.98 -8.88 7.72
CA LEU A 68 12.57 -9.02 8.08
C LEU A 68 11.93 -7.65 8.22
N GLY A 69 10.63 -7.57 7.94
CA GLY A 69 9.73 -6.45 8.26
C GLY A 69 9.59 -6.16 9.75
N LEU A 70 10.49 -6.69 10.58
CA LEU A 70 10.43 -6.66 12.02
C LEU A 70 11.39 -5.61 12.57
N ARG A 71 10.85 -4.69 13.39
CA ARG A 71 11.64 -3.62 14.01
C ARG A 71 11.14 -3.30 15.42
N ARG A 72 12.07 -2.90 16.27
CA ARG A 72 11.85 -2.29 17.58
C ARG A 72 12.39 -0.86 17.55
N LYS A 73 11.76 0.06 18.28
CA LYS A 73 12.31 1.40 18.52
C LYS A 73 13.10 1.40 19.82
N ASN A 74 14.11 2.26 19.94
CA ASN A 74 14.93 2.41 21.16
C ASN A 74 14.15 2.43 22.50
N ASP A 75 12.95 3.03 22.54
CA ASP A 75 12.14 3.13 23.76
C ASP A 75 11.14 1.97 23.94
N GLU A 76 11.03 1.08 22.96
CA GLU A 76 10.15 -0.08 22.99
C GLU A 76 10.95 -1.34 23.37
N MET A 77 10.38 -2.21 24.20
CA MET A 77 11.04 -3.49 24.55
C MET A 77 10.81 -4.58 23.49
N GLU A 78 9.71 -4.47 22.74
CA GLU A 78 9.21 -5.52 21.86
C GLU A 78 9.38 -5.17 20.38
N PHE A 79 9.72 -6.19 19.58
CA PHE A 79 9.72 -6.11 18.12
C PHE A 79 8.30 -6.15 17.57
N LYS A 80 8.05 -5.39 16.51
CA LYS A 80 6.76 -5.33 15.81
C LYS A 80 6.96 -5.38 14.30
N TRP A 81 6.01 -6.03 13.62
CA TRP A 81 5.95 -5.99 12.16
C TRP A 81 5.59 -4.59 11.67
N ILE A 82 6.30 -4.08 10.68
CA ILE A 82 6.02 -2.76 10.08
C ILE A 82 4.69 -2.73 9.32
N SER A 83 4.15 -3.90 8.95
CA SER A 83 2.81 -4.07 8.39
C SER A 83 1.70 -3.79 9.41
N GLY A 84 2.01 -3.84 10.71
CA GLY A 84 1.03 -3.84 11.79
C GLY A 84 0.44 -5.21 12.13
N ALA A 85 0.92 -6.29 11.51
CA ALA A 85 0.51 -7.65 11.83
C ALA A 85 0.84 -8.02 13.28
N LYS A 86 0.07 -8.97 13.84
CA LYS A 86 0.28 -9.45 15.21
C LYS A 86 1.52 -10.36 15.27
N MET A 87 2.30 -10.23 16.34
CA MET A 87 3.44 -11.11 16.66
C MET A 87 2.96 -12.43 17.26
N ASN A 88 2.54 -13.39 16.43
CA ASN A 88 2.08 -14.72 16.85
C ASN A 88 3.05 -15.86 16.47
N TYR A 89 4.12 -15.54 15.73
CA TYR A 89 5.13 -16.49 15.27
C TYR A 89 6.51 -15.87 15.44
N THR A 90 7.46 -16.64 15.98
CA THR A 90 8.86 -16.22 16.12
C THR A 90 9.80 -17.42 15.99
N GLN A 91 11.00 -17.17 15.47
CA GLN A 91 12.07 -18.18 15.32
C GLN A 91 13.44 -17.56 15.66
N TRP A 92 13.55 -16.90 16.80
CA TRP A 92 14.79 -16.29 17.24
C TRP A 92 15.89 -17.34 17.48
N GLU A 93 17.11 -17.04 17.06
CA GLU A 93 18.30 -17.82 17.40
C GLU A 93 18.64 -17.65 18.89
N GLU A 94 18.88 -18.76 19.58
CA GLU A 94 19.08 -18.78 21.04
C GLU A 94 20.23 -17.86 21.48
N LEU A 95 21.35 -17.87 20.74
CA LEU A 95 22.51 -17.04 21.03
C LEU A 95 22.21 -15.54 20.87
N SER A 96 21.37 -15.16 19.89
CA SER A 96 20.95 -13.76 19.68
C SER A 96 20.11 -13.23 20.84
N ILE A 97 19.38 -14.09 21.57
CA ILE A 97 18.57 -13.68 22.74
C ILE A 97 19.46 -13.34 23.94
N THR A 98 20.64 -13.96 24.04
CA THR A 98 21.57 -13.76 25.18
C THR A 98 22.47 -12.55 25.04
N ALA A 99 22.69 -12.06 23.81
CA ALA A 99 23.48 -10.88 23.51
C ALA A 99 22.70 -9.84 22.69
N PRO A 100 21.52 -9.35 23.15
CA PRO A 100 20.82 -8.29 22.45
C PRO A 100 21.68 -7.03 22.51
N ALA A 101 22.32 -6.66 21.40
CA ALA A 101 22.91 -5.34 21.29
C ALA A 101 21.78 -4.32 21.49
N ARG A 102 21.96 -3.38 22.42
CA ARG A 102 20.96 -2.32 22.66
C ARG A 102 20.63 -1.53 21.39
N GLU A 103 21.54 -1.55 20.43
CA GLU A 103 21.48 -0.87 19.13
C GLU A 103 20.90 -1.74 18.01
N ALA A 104 20.67 -3.04 18.25
CA ALA A 104 20.06 -3.93 17.28
C ALA A 104 18.53 -3.79 17.32
N GLU A 105 18.04 -2.82 16.56
CA GLU A 105 16.62 -2.48 16.40
C GLU A 105 15.91 -3.29 15.32
N CYS A 106 16.65 -3.97 14.44
CA CYS A 106 16.11 -4.70 13.29
C CYS A 106 16.37 -6.20 13.40
N ALA A 107 15.69 -6.99 12.57
CA ALA A 107 15.86 -8.43 12.55
C ALA A 107 16.28 -8.92 11.16
N LEU A 108 17.25 -9.82 11.15
CA LEU A 108 17.75 -10.50 9.96
C LEU A 108 17.43 -11.99 10.09
N MET A 109 16.96 -12.61 9.01
CA MET A 109 16.74 -14.05 8.94
C MET A 109 17.85 -14.71 8.13
N GLY A 110 18.50 -15.71 8.71
CA GLY A 110 19.45 -16.56 8.00
C GLY A 110 18.76 -17.61 7.13
N MET A 111 19.52 -18.28 6.26
CA MET A 111 19.00 -19.37 5.42
C MET A 111 18.52 -20.58 6.21
N ASN A 112 18.95 -20.72 7.47
CA ASN A 112 18.43 -21.72 8.42
C ASN A 112 17.01 -21.38 8.94
N GLY A 113 16.47 -20.21 8.58
CA GLY A 113 15.17 -19.73 9.00
C GLY A 113 15.13 -19.19 10.44
N LEU A 114 16.29 -19.06 11.10
CA LEU A 114 16.41 -18.45 12.42
C LEU A 114 16.67 -16.96 12.30
N TRP A 115 16.20 -16.21 13.29
CA TRP A 115 16.23 -14.74 13.30
C TRP A 115 17.26 -14.25 14.31
N VAL A 116 18.01 -13.23 13.92
CA VAL A 116 18.99 -12.56 14.79
C VAL A 116 18.67 -11.08 14.88
N TYR A 117 19.02 -10.46 15.99
CA TYR A 117 18.99 -9.01 16.14
C TYR A 117 20.16 -8.39 15.38
N GLU A 118 19.91 -7.36 14.58
CA GLU A 118 20.92 -6.67 13.79
C GLU A 118 20.67 -5.15 13.78
N PRO A 119 21.69 -4.28 13.84
CA PRO A 119 21.53 -2.84 13.65
C PRO A 119 21.03 -2.53 12.24
N CYS A 120 20.00 -1.70 12.14
CA CYS A 120 19.31 -1.42 10.87
C CYS A 120 20.19 -0.78 9.78
N GLU A 121 21.27 -0.09 10.19
CA GLU A 121 22.20 0.60 9.27
C GLU A 121 23.41 -0.27 8.91
N ARG A 122 23.48 -1.53 9.36
CA ARG A 122 24.56 -2.43 8.99
C ARG A 122 24.50 -2.69 7.47
N ASN A 123 25.60 -2.39 6.79
CA ASN A 123 25.79 -2.71 5.38
C ASN A 123 26.60 -4.01 5.28
N HIS A 124 25.99 -5.06 4.74
CA HIS A 124 26.58 -6.40 4.67
C HIS A 124 27.40 -6.65 3.39
N GLY A 125 27.66 -5.61 2.58
CA GLY A 125 28.33 -5.73 1.27
C GLY A 125 29.56 -4.86 1.08
N ASP A 126 30.14 -4.28 2.14
CA ASP A 126 31.32 -3.41 2.05
C ASP A 126 32.67 -4.18 2.01
N GLY A 127 32.66 -5.46 1.64
CA GLY A 127 33.88 -6.18 1.27
C GLY A 127 34.76 -6.68 2.42
N ASP A 128 34.22 -6.82 3.64
CA ASP A 128 34.90 -7.55 4.72
C ASP A 128 34.61 -9.05 4.55
N GLU A 129 35.52 -9.77 3.87
CA GLU A 129 35.39 -11.18 3.46
C GLU A 129 35.16 -12.17 4.63
N ASP A 130 35.26 -11.75 5.89
CA ASP A 130 35.31 -12.69 7.03
C ASP A 130 34.20 -12.54 8.08
N LEU A 131 33.30 -11.54 8.04
CA LEU A 131 32.38 -11.32 9.18
C LEU A 131 30.93 -10.92 8.90
N SER A 132 30.46 -10.81 7.65
CA SER A 132 29.01 -10.69 7.43
C SER A 132 28.55 -11.15 6.04
N PRO A 133 27.70 -12.19 5.95
CA PRO A 133 27.05 -12.52 4.69
C PRO A 133 26.14 -11.36 4.26
N GLU A 134 26.04 -11.13 2.95
CA GLU A 134 25.16 -10.13 2.32
C GLU A 134 23.73 -10.22 2.89
N ALA A 135 23.10 -9.06 3.05
CA ALA A 135 21.74 -8.93 3.58
C ALA A 135 20.79 -8.48 2.47
N TYR A 136 20.03 -9.44 1.96
CA TYR A 136 19.05 -9.26 0.89
C TYR A 136 17.70 -8.77 1.43
N VAL A 137 16.75 -8.55 0.52
CA VAL A 137 15.42 -8.02 0.83
C VAL A 137 14.37 -8.88 0.16
N ILE A 138 13.36 -9.27 0.92
CA ILE A 138 12.18 -9.95 0.40
C ILE A 138 10.97 -9.05 0.62
N CYS A 139 10.21 -8.83 -0.45
CA CYS A 139 9.00 -8.02 -0.41
C CYS A 139 7.76 -8.90 -0.48
N GLU A 140 6.82 -8.66 0.43
CA GLU A 140 5.52 -9.30 0.45
C GLU A 140 4.48 -8.36 -0.19
N TYR A 141 3.75 -8.87 -1.16
CA TYR A 141 2.78 -8.08 -1.90
C TYR A 141 1.61 -7.71 -1.01
N LEU A 142 1.41 -6.42 -0.77
CA LEU A 142 0.19 -5.95 -0.12
C LEU A 142 -0.96 -6.15 -1.13
N PRO A 143 -2.00 -6.94 -0.82
CA PRO A 143 -3.20 -6.92 -1.62
C PRO A 143 -3.76 -5.51 -1.48
N VAL A 144 -3.49 -4.65 -2.46
CA VAL A 144 -3.96 -3.27 -2.43
C VAL A 144 -5.48 -3.32 -2.47
N TYR A 145 -6.12 -3.32 -1.31
CA TYR A 145 -7.48 -2.80 -1.20
C TYR A 145 -7.32 -1.31 -1.42
N ASN A 146 -7.17 -0.90 -2.69
CA ASN A 146 -6.91 0.47 -3.04
C ASN A 146 -8.22 1.24 -2.83
N PRO A 147 -8.36 2.03 -1.74
CA PRO A 147 -9.60 2.79 -1.57
C PRO A 147 -9.82 3.72 -2.76
N PHE A 148 -8.76 4.19 -3.44
CA PHE A 148 -8.90 5.04 -4.63
C PHE A 148 -9.50 4.31 -5.86
N VAL A 149 -9.31 2.99 -5.99
CA VAL A 149 -9.94 2.21 -7.08
C VAL A 149 -11.44 2.02 -6.84
N LEU A 150 -11.90 2.07 -5.58
CA LEU A 150 -13.33 2.09 -5.26
C LEU A 150 -13.90 3.52 -5.22
N ILE A 151 -13.11 4.51 -4.81
CA ILE A 151 -13.51 5.92 -4.77
C ILE A 151 -13.70 6.47 -6.20
N GLY A 152 -12.86 6.09 -7.18
CA GLY A 152 -12.99 6.55 -8.56
C GLY A 152 -14.38 6.26 -9.17
N PRO A 153 -14.84 5.00 -9.22
CA PRO A 153 -16.18 4.63 -9.69
C PRO A 153 -17.32 5.28 -8.90
N VAL A 154 -17.16 5.48 -7.59
CA VAL A 154 -18.17 6.12 -6.73
C VAL A 154 -18.25 7.62 -6.99
N VAL A 155 -17.12 8.30 -7.18
CA VAL A 155 -17.09 9.74 -7.51
C VAL A 155 -17.62 9.99 -8.92
N ILE A 156 -17.28 9.12 -9.89
CA ILE A 156 -17.80 9.20 -11.25
C ILE A 156 -19.33 8.93 -11.27
N SER A 157 -19.80 7.93 -10.52
CA SER A 157 -21.24 7.64 -10.45
C SER A 157 -22.01 8.76 -9.76
N CYS A 158 -21.51 9.31 -8.64
CA CYS A 158 -22.09 10.49 -7.99
C CYS A 158 -22.14 11.70 -8.94
N GLY A 159 -21.06 11.96 -9.70
CA GLY A 159 -21.03 13.05 -10.68
C GLY A 159 -22.08 12.91 -11.78
N LEU A 160 -22.22 11.70 -12.34
CA LEU A 160 -23.24 11.41 -13.36
C LEU A 160 -24.65 11.52 -12.81
N ILE A 161 -24.90 11.06 -11.58
CA ILE A 161 -26.21 11.18 -10.92
C ILE A 161 -26.57 12.66 -10.73
N VAL A 162 -25.65 13.48 -10.23
CA VAL A 162 -25.87 14.93 -10.05
C VAL A 162 -26.16 15.61 -11.40
N LEU A 163 -25.43 15.25 -12.45
CA LEU A 163 -25.69 15.77 -13.80
C LEU A 163 -27.07 15.38 -14.32
N VAL A 164 -27.45 14.10 -14.24
CA VAL A 164 -28.77 13.62 -14.69
C VAL A 164 -29.90 14.29 -13.91
N LEU A 165 -29.78 14.41 -12.58
CA LEU A 165 -30.75 15.11 -11.75
C LEU A 165 -30.85 16.60 -12.10
N SER A 166 -29.72 17.27 -12.35
CA SER A 166 -29.72 18.67 -12.76
C SER A 166 -30.39 18.89 -14.12
N ILE A 167 -30.19 17.96 -15.07
CA ILE A 167 -30.83 18.00 -16.40
C ILE A 167 -32.34 17.78 -16.28
N GLU A 168 -32.78 16.77 -15.51
CA GLU A 168 -34.22 16.52 -15.29
C GLU A 168 -34.91 17.72 -14.63
N ILE A 169 -34.28 18.33 -13.60
CA ILE A 169 -34.80 19.53 -12.95
C ILE A 169 -34.90 20.70 -13.93
N CYS A 170 -33.90 20.89 -14.80
CA CYS A 170 -33.92 21.92 -15.85
C CYS A 170 -35.03 21.70 -16.88
N ILE A 171 -35.21 20.46 -17.35
CA ILE A 171 -36.29 20.10 -18.30
C ILE A 171 -37.65 20.40 -17.67
N ARG A 172 -37.89 19.97 -16.42
CA ARG A 172 -39.14 20.23 -15.70
C ARG A 172 -39.42 21.72 -15.50
N ARG A 173 -38.39 22.53 -15.20
CA ARG A 173 -38.54 23.98 -15.09
C ARG A 173 -38.88 24.64 -16.42
N LYS A 174 -38.30 24.17 -17.53
CA LYS A 174 -38.62 24.67 -18.88
C LYS A 174 -40.06 24.33 -19.26
N GLU A 175 -40.48 23.08 -19.07
CA GLU A 175 -41.87 22.65 -19.32
C GLU A 175 -42.89 23.42 -18.46
N PHE A 176 -42.54 23.74 -17.21
CA PHE A 176 -43.40 24.54 -16.32
C PHE A 176 -43.50 26.00 -16.81
N LYS A 177 -42.39 26.62 -17.22
CA LYS A 177 -42.40 27.98 -17.80
C LYS A 177 -43.20 28.03 -19.10
N GLU A 178 -43.09 27.01 -19.96
CA GLU A 178 -43.87 26.93 -21.21
C GLU A 178 -45.37 26.73 -20.95
N LYS A 179 -45.75 25.98 -19.91
CA LYS A 179 -47.16 25.74 -19.54
C LYS A 179 -47.79 26.87 -18.72
N ASN A 180 -46.99 27.74 -18.09
CA ASN A 180 -47.48 28.75 -17.14
C ASN A 180 -46.83 30.14 -17.40
N PRO A 181 -47.09 30.76 -18.57
CA PRO A 181 -46.44 32.02 -18.98
C PRO A 181 -46.84 33.23 -18.12
N GLU A 182 -47.96 33.16 -17.39
CA GLU A 182 -48.48 34.25 -16.55
C GLU A 182 -47.81 34.37 -15.17
N VAL A 183 -46.93 33.42 -14.79
CA VAL A 183 -46.27 33.36 -13.47
C VAL A 183 -44.88 34.05 -13.49
N MET A 184 -44.45 34.63 -14.61
CA MET A 184 -43.20 35.39 -14.70
C MET A 184 -43.40 36.83 -14.20
N ILE A 185 -43.16 37.07 -12.91
CA ILE A 185 -43.05 38.43 -12.34
C ILE A 185 -41.63 38.58 -11.76
N ASP A 186 -40.88 39.46 -12.42
CA ASP A 186 -39.69 40.24 -12.03
C ASP A 186 -38.58 39.61 -11.17
N ASP A 187 -37.49 39.18 -11.83
CA ASP A 187 -36.15 39.02 -11.22
C ASP A 187 -35.36 40.35 -11.35
N GLU A 188 -35.82 41.41 -10.70
CA GLU A 188 -34.99 42.57 -10.31
C GLU A 188 -35.13 42.76 -8.80
N ASP A 189 -34.36 42.01 -8.00
CA ASP A 189 -33.75 42.56 -6.78
C ASP A 189 -32.69 41.62 -6.21
N GLU A 190 -31.66 42.26 -5.70
CA GLU A 190 -30.39 41.73 -5.26
C GLU A 190 -30.49 41.02 -3.90
N ASP A 191 -29.51 40.15 -3.62
CA ASP A 191 -29.07 39.72 -2.29
C ASP A 191 -29.66 38.42 -1.69
N ILE A 192 -29.18 37.27 -2.20
CA ILE A 192 -29.15 36.03 -1.40
C ILE A 192 -27.75 35.43 -1.45
N ARG A 193 -27.03 35.60 -0.34
CA ARG A 193 -25.94 34.73 0.12
C ARG A 193 -26.43 33.28 0.19
N HIS A 194 -26.44 32.52 -0.91
CA HIS A 194 -26.45 31.05 -0.91
C HIS A 194 -25.80 30.52 -2.19
N VAL A 195 -24.50 30.22 -2.06
CA VAL A 195 -23.77 29.12 -2.70
C VAL A 195 -24.28 28.66 -4.08
N SER A 196 -23.72 29.27 -5.12
CA SER A 196 -23.16 28.59 -6.30
C SER A 196 -23.87 27.33 -6.82
N LEU A 197 -25.07 27.50 -7.39
CA LEU A 197 -25.65 26.58 -8.40
C LEU A 197 -25.90 27.26 -9.76
N THR A 198 -25.63 28.56 -9.85
CA THR A 198 -25.89 29.41 -11.03
C THR A 198 -24.87 29.24 -12.16
N CYS A 199 -23.76 28.52 -11.95
CA CYS A 199 -22.77 28.29 -13.02
C CYS A 199 -23.23 27.25 -14.06
N LEU A 200 -24.15 26.33 -13.74
CA LEU A 200 -24.58 25.29 -14.69
C LEU A 200 -25.80 25.70 -15.56
N CYS A 201 -26.61 26.67 -15.12
CA CYS A 201 -27.76 27.14 -15.90
C CYS A 201 -27.41 28.17 -16.99
N ARG A 202 -26.27 28.85 -16.91
CA ARG A 202 -25.87 29.82 -17.95
C ARG A 202 -25.64 29.19 -19.32
N VAL A 203 -25.39 27.88 -19.38
CA VAL A 203 -25.23 27.13 -20.64
C VAL A 203 -26.58 26.84 -21.32
N CYS A 204 -27.69 26.83 -20.58
CA CYS A 204 -29.03 26.58 -21.15
C CYS A 204 -29.71 27.83 -21.74
N LEU A 205 -29.15 29.03 -21.58
CA LEU A 205 -29.72 30.29 -22.07
C LEU A 205 -28.98 30.88 -23.29
N SER A 206 -28.05 30.12 -23.87
CA SER A 206 -27.29 30.51 -25.08
C SER A 206 -27.45 29.48 -26.22
N GLY A 207 -28.69 29.06 -26.48
CA GLY A 207 -29.08 28.19 -27.59
C GLY A 207 -30.59 28.12 -27.74
#